data_AF-A0A7Z7B151-F1
#
_entry.id   AF-A0A7Z7B151-F1
#
_cell.length_a   1.000
_cell.length_b   1.000
_cell.length_c   1.000
_cell.angle_alpha   90.00
_cell.angle_beta   90.00
_cell.angle_gamma   90.00
#
_symmetry.space_group_name_H-M   'P 1'
#
loop_
_entity.id
_entity.type
_entity.pdbx_description
1 polymer ?
#
loop_
_entity_poly.entity_id
_entity_poly.type
_entity_poly.pdbx_seq_one_letter_code
_entity_poly.pdbx_strand_id
1 'polypeptide(L)'
;MSTNRFNYQGVTGGSKITVVISLENICRNRTTVLAQHEGKNTRINVETTCAKIKKWGNEFNLPKMDLIDRDVSFDLLNKKRAEYSICSNCYVPPTVMSAYWIENEKIPKEVAKKYESVDITFEEIK
;
A
#
# COMPACT_ATOMS: atom_id res chain seq x y z
N MET A 1 18.23 -15.37 7.57
CA MET A 1 16.95 -14.98 6.93
C MET A 1 17.25 -14.54 5.52
N SER A 2 16.75 -15.27 4.52
CA SER A 2 17.00 -15.02 3.10
C SER A 2 16.19 -13.83 2.62
N THR A 3 16.85 -12.72 2.31
CA THR A 3 16.26 -11.60 1.56
C THR A 3 16.02 -12.07 0.13
N ASN A 4 14.76 -12.24 -0.27
CA ASN A 4 14.41 -12.41 -1.67
C ASN A 4 14.75 -11.11 -2.41
N ARG A 5 15.87 -11.11 -3.13
CA ARG A 5 16.23 -10.03 -4.06
C ARG A 5 15.42 -10.23 -5.34
N PHE A 6 14.54 -9.29 -5.63
CA PHE A 6 13.83 -9.24 -6.90
C PHE A 6 14.72 -8.61 -7.98
N ASN A 7 14.98 -9.35 -9.05
CA ASN A 7 15.61 -8.83 -10.27
C ASN A 7 14.49 -8.33 -11.21
N TYR A 8 14.36 -7.02 -11.38
CA TYR A 8 13.53 -6.44 -12.44
C TYR A 8 14.41 -5.93 -13.57
N GLN A 9 14.23 -6.51 -14.76
CA GLN A 9 14.86 -6.04 -16.00
C GLN A 9 14.22 -4.71 -16.42
N GLY A 10 15.07 -3.71 -16.65
CA GLY A 10 14.68 -2.34 -16.92
C GLY A 10 13.97 -2.17 -18.26
N VAL A 11 12.88 -1.40 -18.25
CA VAL A 11 12.24 -0.86 -19.45
C VAL A 11 12.55 0.64 -19.48
N THR A 12 13.22 1.07 -20.53
CA THR A 12 13.69 2.44 -20.77
C THR A 12 12.54 3.38 -21.13
N GLY A 13 12.42 4.51 -20.41
CA GLY A 13 11.58 5.65 -20.82
C GLY A 13 10.86 6.31 -19.65
N GLY A 14 11.44 7.40 -19.11
CA GLY A 14 10.95 8.12 -17.93
C GLY A 14 11.17 7.33 -16.65
N SER A 15 11.65 7.97 -15.58
CA SER A 15 11.85 7.28 -14.29
C SER A 15 10.51 6.82 -13.73
N LYS A 16 10.06 5.61 -14.10
CA LYS A 16 8.85 4.96 -13.58
C LYS A 16 9.14 4.53 -12.14
N ILE A 17 9.03 5.49 -11.21
CA ILE A 17 9.20 5.22 -9.78
C ILE A 17 8.03 4.33 -9.37
N THR A 18 8.34 3.16 -8.82
CA THR A 18 7.36 2.25 -8.22
C THR A 18 7.47 2.37 -6.71
N VAL A 19 6.35 2.60 -6.03
CA VAL A 19 6.32 2.56 -4.56
C VAL A 19 6.10 1.13 -4.12
N VAL A 20 7.00 0.62 -3.29
CA VAL A 20 6.91 -0.71 -2.68
C VAL A 20 6.88 -0.55 -1.17
N ILE A 21 5.84 -1.06 -0.52
CA ILE A 21 5.74 -1.08 0.95
C ILE A 21 5.54 -2.52 1.40
N SER A 22 6.41 -3.03 2.26
CA SER A 22 6.28 -4.35 2.88
C SER A 22 5.98 -4.22 4.36
N LEU A 23 5.04 -5.02 4.87
CA LEU A 23 4.72 -5.08 6.29
C LEU A 23 4.53 -6.53 6.78
N GLU A 24 4.88 -6.75 8.05
CA GLU A 24 4.47 -7.93 8.81
C GLU A 24 3.41 -7.51 9.83
N ASN A 25 2.20 -8.06 9.72
CA ASN A 25 1.10 -7.71 10.62
C ASN A 25 1.25 -8.42 11.97
N ILE A 26 0.57 -7.92 13.01
CA ILE A 26 0.48 -8.58 14.33
C ILE A 26 -0.02 -10.05 14.21
N CYS A 27 -0.88 -10.32 13.23
CA CYS A 27 -1.35 -11.67 12.91
C CYS A 27 -0.34 -12.53 12.13
N ARG A 28 0.93 -12.09 12.04
CA ARG A 28 2.07 -12.73 11.35
C ARG A 28 1.91 -12.94 9.84
N ASN A 29 0.94 -12.28 9.24
CA ASN A 29 0.78 -12.29 7.80
C ASN A 29 1.66 -11.21 7.16
N ARG A 30 2.43 -11.62 6.16
CA ARG A 30 3.26 -10.72 5.37
C ARG A 30 2.47 -10.17 4.21
N THR A 31 2.65 -8.89 3.94
CA THR A 31 2.02 -8.21 2.81
C THR A 31 3.00 -7.26 2.16
N THR A 32 3.05 -7.28 0.85
CA THR A 32 3.75 -6.30 0.01
C THR A 32 2.72 -5.57 -0.83
N VAL A 33 2.79 -4.25 -0.84
CA VAL A 33 1.95 -3.37 -1.63
C VAL A 33 2.83 -2.66 -2.65
N LEU A 34 2.40 -2.71 -3.91
CA LEU A 34 3.04 -2.07 -5.04
C LEU A 34 2.08 -1.03 -5.60
N ALA A 35 2.50 0.24 -5.70
CA ALA A 35 1.73 1.29 -6.34
C ALA A 35 2.47 1.84 -7.56
N GLN A 36 1.74 1.96 -8.67
CA GLN A 36 2.26 2.49 -9.92
C GLN A 36 1.24 3.41 -10.58
N HIS A 37 1.70 4.57 -11.03
CA HIS A 37 0.91 5.46 -11.86
C HIS A 37 0.58 4.83 -13.22
N GLU A 38 -0.70 4.85 -13.59
CA GLU A 38 -1.22 4.38 -14.87
C GLU A 38 -2.23 5.41 -15.43
N GLY A 39 -1.71 6.41 -16.14
CA GLY A 39 -2.52 7.45 -16.77
C GLY A 39 -3.24 8.34 -15.75
N LYS A 40 -4.58 8.24 -15.66
CA LYS A 40 -5.37 9.01 -14.68
C LYS A 40 -5.62 8.26 -13.37
N ASN A 41 -5.14 7.02 -13.30
CA ASN A 41 -5.36 6.15 -12.16
C ASN A 41 -4.02 5.70 -11.57
N THR A 42 -4.10 5.08 -10.39
CA THR A 42 -3.00 4.39 -9.76
C THR A 42 -3.38 2.93 -9.60
N ARG A 43 -2.57 2.06 -10.19
CA ARG A 43 -2.69 0.63 -10.02
C ARG A 43 -1.99 0.24 -8.72
N ILE A 44 -2.72 -0.47 -7.85
CA ILE A 44 -2.20 -1.06 -6.64
C ILE A 44 -2.25 -2.58 -6.77
N ASN A 45 -1.12 -3.25 -6.54
CA ASN A 45 -1.05 -4.69 -6.36
C ASN A 45 -0.73 -5.02 -4.91
N VAL A 46 -1.44 -6.00 -4.34
CA VAL A 46 -1.29 -6.46 -2.96
C VAL A 46 -0.95 -7.95 -2.98
N GLU A 47 0.29 -8.27 -2.64
CA GLU A 47 0.75 -9.64 -2.44
C GLU A 47 0.71 -9.95 -0.94
N THR A 48 0.01 -11.00 -0.54
CA THR A 48 -0.21 -11.29 0.88
C THR A 48 -0.33 -12.78 1.17
N THR A 49 0.08 -13.18 2.37
CA THR A 49 -0.23 -14.51 2.91
C THR A 49 -1.62 -14.58 3.54
N CYS A 50 -2.26 -13.43 3.83
CA CYS A 50 -3.54 -13.37 4.54
C CYS A 50 -4.73 -13.71 3.63
N ALA A 51 -5.45 -14.80 3.94
CA ALA A 51 -6.63 -15.20 3.18
C ALA A 51 -7.76 -14.15 3.17
N LYS A 52 -7.92 -13.35 4.24
CA LYS A 52 -8.92 -12.28 4.29
C LYS A 52 -8.58 -11.14 3.32
N ILE A 53 -7.31 -10.74 3.25
CA ILE A 53 -6.86 -9.72 2.32
C ILE A 53 -6.96 -10.22 0.87
N LYS A 54 -6.66 -11.50 0.61
CA LYS A 54 -6.88 -12.09 -0.73
C LYS A 54 -8.32 -11.96 -1.21
N LYS A 55 -9.29 -12.09 -0.30
CA LYS A 55 -10.72 -11.89 -0.60
C LYS A 55 -11.05 -10.41 -0.80
N TRP A 56 -10.53 -9.53 0.05
CA TRP A 56 -10.70 -8.08 -0.08
C TRP A 56 -10.18 -7.55 -1.41
N GLY A 57 -9.09 -8.11 -1.93
CA GLY A 57 -8.60 -7.87 -3.27
C GLY A 57 -7.08 -7.76 -3.32
N ASN A 58 -6.52 -8.29 -4.40
CA ASN A 58 -5.07 -8.24 -4.67
C ASN A 58 -4.71 -7.17 -5.71
N GLU A 59 -5.71 -6.55 -6.34
CA GLU A 59 -5.51 -5.54 -7.36
C GLU A 59 -6.59 -4.46 -7.25
N PHE A 60 -6.16 -3.21 -7.33
CA PHE A 60 -7.04 -2.05 -7.31
C PHE A 60 -6.60 -1.07 -8.40
N ASN A 61 -7.58 -0.48 -9.07
CA ASN A 61 -7.36 0.60 -10.01
C ASN A 61 -8.05 1.85 -9.47
N LEU A 62 -7.29 2.70 -8.78
CA LEU A 62 -7.83 3.80 -7.98
C LEU A 62 -7.72 5.12 -8.77
N PRO A 63 -8.81 5.89 -8.92
CA PRO A 63 -8.77 7.15 -9.64
C PRO A 63 -7.98 8.21 -8.85
N LYS A 64 -7.26 9.12 -9.51
CA LYS A 64 -6.63 10.29 -8.86
C LYS A 64 -7.64 11.42 -8.55
N MET A 65 -8.93 11.10 -8.44
CA MET A 65 -9.97 12.11 -8.35
C MET A 65 -10.14 12.58 -6.90
N ASP A 66 -9.68 13.80 -6.65
CA ASP A 66 -9.99 14.53 -5.43
C ASP A 66 -11.16 15.47 -5.73
N LEU A 67 -12.31 15.20 -5.10
CA LEU A 67 -13.36 16.20 -4.99
C LEU A 67 -12.97 17.13 -3.84
N ILE A 68 -13.38 18.40 -3.91
CA ILE A 68 -12.97 19.50 -3.01
C ILE A 68 -12.96 19.08 -1.53
N ASP A 69 -13.87 18.19 -1.11
CA ASP A 69 -13.99 17.71 0.27
C ASP A 69 -13.96 16.18 0.42
N ARG A 70 -13.52 15.41 -0.59
CA ARG A 70 -13.59 13.93 -0.53
C ARG A 70 -12.47 13.23 -1.30
N ASP A 71 -11.78 12.33 -0.59
CA ASP A 71 -10.86 11.35 -1.18
C ASP A 71 -11.67 10.11 -1.63
N VAL A 72 -12.01 10.08 -2.92
CA VAL A 72 -12.84 9.02 -3.53
C VAL A 72 -12.18 7.64 -3.40
N SER A 73 -10.84 7.59 -3.48
CA SER A 73 -10.07 6.35 -3.35
C SER A 73 -10.13 5.78 -1.94
N PHE A 74 -10.02 6.66 -0.93
CA PHE A 74 -10.18 6.30 0.48
C PHE A 74 -11.57 5.73 0.77
N ASP A 75 -12.63 6.37 0.28
CA ASP A 75 -14.00 5.91 0.48
C ASP A 75 -14.26 4.55 -0.16
N LEU A 76 -13.75 4.35 -1.38
CA LEU A 76 -13.89 3.09 -2.11
C LEU A 76 -13.21 1.93 -1.36
N LEU A 77 -11.98 2.15 -0.88
CA LEU A 77 -11.24 1.15 -0.12
C LEU A 77 -11.88 0.85 1.23
N ASN A 78 -12.40 1.85 1.93
CA ASN A 78 -13.10 1.65 3.21
C ASN A 78 -14.43 0.93 3.05
N LYS A 79 -15.21 1.24 2.01
CA LYS A 79 -16.45 0.51 1.71
C LYS A 79 -16.14 -0.96 1.47
N LYS A 80 -15.13 -1.26 0.64
CA LYS A 80 -14.71 -2.63 0.38
C LYS A 80 -14.16 -3.31 1.65
N ARG A 81 -13.43 -2.58 2.50
CA ARG A 81 -12.95 -3.09 3.79
C ARG A 81 -14.11 -3.59 4.66
N ALA A 82 -15.18 -2.81 4.74
CA ALA A 82 -16.39 -3.15 5.49
C ALA A 82 -17.10 -4.37 4.91
N GLU A 83 -17.27 -4.42 3.58
CA GLU A 83 -17.90 -5.54 2.87
C GLU A 83 -17.20 -6.89 3.17
N TYR A 84 -15.87 -6.89 3.22
CA TYR A 84 -15.08 -8.10 3.47
C TYR A 84 -14.74 -8.32 4.95
N SER A 85 -15.34 -7.53 5.86
CA SER A 85 -15.15 -7.66 7.31
C SER A 85 -13.68 -7.75 7.73
N ILE A 86 -12.83 -6.92 7.10
CA ILE A 86 -11.42 -6.82 7.46
C ILE A 86 -11.35 -6.18 8.86
N CYS A 87 -10.53 -6.78 9.74
CA CYS A 87 -10.43 -6.31 11.11
C CYS A 87 -9.92 -4.86 11.17
N SER A 88 -10.47 -4.08 12.08
CA SER A 88 -10.17 -2.65 12.23
C SER A 88 -8.70 -2.37 12.51
N ASN A 89 -7.99 -3.32 13.14
CA ASN A 89 -6.57 -3.29 13.44
C ASN A 89 -5.68 -3.87 12.31
N CYS A 90 -6.23 -4.23 11.15
CA CYS A 90 -5.41 -4.64 10.02
C CYS A 90 -4.71 -3.42 9.41
N TYR A 91 -3.38 -3.48 9.34
CA TYR A 91 -2.59 -2.39 8.75
C TYR A 91 -2.55 -2.44 7.21
N VAL A 92 -3.04 -3.50 6.57
CA VAL A 92 -3.00 -3.60 5.11
C VAL A 92 -3.83 -2.52 4.40
N PRO A 93 -5.11 -2.27 4.73
CA PRO A 93 -5.87 -1.18 4.11
C PRO A 93 -5.21 0.21 4.26
N PRO A 94 -4.76 0.65 5.46
CA PRO A 94 -4.05 1.93 5.55
C PRO A 94 -2.71 1.91 4.80
N THR A 95 -1.97 0.80 4.75
CA THR A 95 -0.75 0.71 3.92
C THR A 95 -1.05 0.86 2.43
N VAL A 96 -2.17 0.30 1.93
CA VAL A 96 -2.62 0.52 0.55
C VAL A 96 -2.86 2.01 0.28
N MET A 97 -3.51 2.71 1.21
CA MET A 97 -3.70 4.17 1.10
C MET A 97 -2.39 4.93 1.16
N SER A 98 -1.46 4.55 2.04
CA SER A 98 -0.13 5.18 2.11
C SER A 98 0.63 5.02 0.79
N ALA A 99 0.63 3.82 0.20
CA ALA A 99 1.28 3.59 -1.10
C ALA A 99 0.64 4.45 -2.21
N TYR A 100 -0.69 4.51 -2.22
CA TYR A 100 -1.44 5.38 -3.15
C TYR A 100 -1.09 6.87 -2.96
N TRP A 101 -1.05 7.37 -1.72
CA TRP A 101 -0.74 8.78 -1.44
C TRP A 101 0.71 9.14 -1.72
N ILE A 102 1.67 8.26 -1.45
CA ILE A 102 3.07 8.45 -1.82
C ILE A 102 3.19 8.47 -3.35
N GLU A 103 2.53 7.54 -4.05
CA GLU A 103 2.63 7.48 -5.50
C GLU A 103 1.99 8.69 -6.19
N ASN A 104 0.95 9.28 -5.59
CA ASN A 104 0.26 10.47 -6.08
C ASN A 104 0.76 11.79 -5.48
N GLU A 105 1.89 11.78 -4.76
CA GLU A 105 2.54 12.97 -4.19
C GLU A 105 1.71 13.74 -3.16
N LYS A 106 0.69 13.11 -2.56
CA LYS A 106 0.06 13.62 -1.33
C LYS A 106 0.96 13.45 -0.11
N ILE A 107 1.84 12.44 -0.17
CA ILE A 107 3.01 12.31 0.71
C ILE A 107 4.25 12.43 -0.19
N PRO A 108 5.17 13.39 0.05
CA PRO A 108 6.36 13.55 -0.79
C PRO A 108 7.22 12.28 -0.83
N LYS A 109 7.64 11.86 -2.02
CA LYS A 109 8.45 10.64 -2.21
C LYS A 109 9.82 10.77 -1.56
N GLU A 110 10.37 11.97 -1.51
CA GLU A 110 11.65 12.32 -0.89
C GLU A 110 11.60 12.08 0.62
N VAL A 111 10.47 12.40 1.26
CA VAL A 111 10.25 12.16 2.69
C VAL A 111 10.19 10.66 2.95
N ALA A 112 9.42 9.91 2.14
CA ALA A 112 9.34 8.46 2.27
C ALA A 112 10.71 7.77 2.09
N LYS A 113 11.50 8.21 1.10
CA LYS A 113 12.87 7.71 0.86
C LYS A 113 13.82 8.01 2.02
N LYS A 114 13.68 9.17 2.68
CA LYS A 114 14.55 9.57 3.79
C LYS A 114 14.40 8.67 5.02
N TYR A 115 13.18 8.22 5.32
CA TYR A 115 12.93 7.40 6.51
C TYR A 115 13.24 5.92 6.32
N GLU A 116 13.32 5.43 5.07
CA GLU A 116 13.59 4.03 4.67
C GLU A 116 12.57 3.00 5.18
N SER A 117 12.26 2.98 6.48
CA SER A 117 11.25 2.16 7.14
C SER A 117 10.41 2.94 8.15
N VAL A 118 9.27 2.36 8.52
CA VAL A 118 8.46 2.78 9.68
C VAL A 118 8.18 1.52 10.49
N ASP A 119 8.55 1.55 11.77
CA ASP A 119 8.47 0.39 12.66
C ASP A 119 7.53 0.70 13.84
N ILE A 120 6.71 -0.29 14.22
CA ILE A 120 5.85 -0.23 15.40
C ILE A 120 6.40 -1.22 16.42
N THR A 121 6.85 -0.72 17.58
CA THR A 121 7.40 -1.53 18.66
C THR A 121 6.41 -1.63 19.83
N PHE A 122 6.26 -2.83 20.38
CA PHE A 122 5.46 -3.08 21.58
C PHE A 122 6.39 -3.23 22.78
N GLU A 123 6.36 -2.28 23.71
CA GLU A 123 7.19 -2.26 24.91
C GLU A 123 6.34 -2.44 26.16
N GLU A 124 6.82 -3.26 27.10
CA GLU A 124 6.24 -3.34 28.44
C GLU A 124 6.88 -2.26 29.31
N ILE A 125 6.08 -1.26 29.71
CA ILE A 125 6.53 -0.22 30.63
C ILE A 125 6.48 -0.81 32.04
N LYS A 126 7.65 -0.91 32.67
CA LYS A 126 7.82 -1.37 34.06
C LYS A 126 7.58 -0.25 35.06
#